data_AF-G5E0P9-F1
#
_entry.id   AF-G5E0P9-F1
#
_cell.length_a   1.000
_cell.length_b   1.000
_cell.length_c   1.000
_cell.angle_alpha   90.00
_cell.angle_beta   90.00
_cell.angle_gamma   90.00
#
_symmetry.space_group_name_H-M   'P 1'
#
loop_
_entity.id
_entity.type
_entity.pdbx_description
1 polymer ?
#
loop_
_entity_poly.entity_id
_entity_poly.type
_entity_poly.pdbx_seq_one_letter_code
_entity_poly.pdbx_strand_id
1 'polypeptide(L)'
;DVVNTHPHLTFLREASEFHSRYITTVVQRIFYQVNRSWTGRIICSELRKSNFLQNVALLEEDDINQSTDYFSYEHFYVIYEGRMSYADFVWFLISEEDKKNPTSIEYWFRCMDLDGDCVLSMYELEYLYEE
;
A
#
# COMPACT_ATOMS: atom_id res chain seq x y z
N ASP A 1 -13.32 -1.11 -16.83
CA ASP A 1 -11.93 -0.66 -16.64
C ASP A 1 -11.99 0.76 -16.06
N VAL A 2 -11.83 0.87 -14.74
CA VAL A 2 -12.15 2.10 -13.96
C VAL A 2 -11.34 3.29 -14.46
N VAL A 3 -10.06 3.06 -14.80
CA VAL A 3 -9.19 4.12 -15.30
C VAL A 3 -9.62 4.63 -16.68
N ASN A 4 -10.23 3.77 -17.50
CA ASN A 4 -10.71 4.11 -18.85
C ASN A 4 -12.14 4.66 -18.88
N THR A 5 -12.89 4.58 -17.78
CA THR A 5 -14.32 4.95 -17.72
C THR A 5 -14.61 6.11 -16.79
N HIS A 6 -13.74 6.39 -15.82
CA HIS A 6 -14.00 7.44 -14.83
C HIS A 6 -13.63 8.85 -15.36
N PRO A 7 -14.56 9.82 -15.37
CA PRO A 7 -14.36 11.16 -15.92
C PRO A 7 -13.15 11.89 -15.30
N HIS A 8 -12.93 11.71 -14.00
CA HIS A 8 -11.82 12.33 -13.26
C HIS A 8 -10.45 11.66 -13.47
N LEU A 9 -10.38 10.49 -14.11
CA LEU A 9 -9.12 9.79 -14.40
C LEU A 9 -8.71 9.90 -15.87
N THR A 10 -9.46 10.66 -16.70
CA THR A 10 -9.17 10.83 -18.13
C THR A 10 -7.79 11.46 -18.41
N PHE A 11 -7.28 12.31 -17.51
CA PHE A 11 -5.95 12.91 -17.65
C PHE A 11 -4.81 11.87 -17.50
N LEU A 12 -5.02 10.78 -16.75
CA LEU A 12 -4.08 9.66 -16.64
C LEU A 12 -3.99 8.82 -17.93
N ARG A 13 -4.93 9.01 -18.86
CA ARG A 13 -4.90 8.34 -20.17
C ARG A 13 -3.83 8.94 -21.09
N GLU A 14 -3.56 10.25 -20.95
CA GLU A 14 -2.64 10.98 -21.82
C GLU A 14 -1.16 10.82 -21.39
N ALA A 15 -0.93 10.44 -20.14
CA ALA A 15 0.40 10.27 -19.55
C ALA A 15 0.68 8.78 -19.26
N SER A 16 1.00 8.00 -20.29
CA SER A 16 1.18 6.54 -20.23
C SER A 16 2.21 6.07 -19.20
N GLU A 17 3.25 6.86 -18.94
CA GLU A 17 4.27 6.55 -17.92
C GLU A 17 3.70 6.64 -16.48
N PHE A 18 2.79 7.58 -16.24
CA PHE A 18 2.16 7.80 -14.94
C PHE A 18 1.00 6.82 -14.70
N HIS A 19 0.33 6.40 -15.77
CA HIS A 19 -0.74 5.42 -15.74
C HIS A 19 -0.30 4.10 -15.10
N SER A 20 0.84 3.57 -15.54
CA SER A 20 1.40 2.31 -15.02
C SER A 20 1.77 2.43 -13.53
N ARG A 21 2.36 3.56 -13.13
CA ARG A 21 2.71 3.82 -11.72
C ARG A 21 1.47 3.96 -10.84
N TYR A 22 0.45 4.71 -11.28
CA TYR A 22 -0.81 4.85 -10.56
C TYR A 22 -1.52 3.51 -10.34
N ILE A 23 -1.65 2.69 -11.40
CA ILE A 23 -2.22 1.34 -11.28
C ILE A 23 -1.42 0.52 -10.27
N THR A 24 -0.08 0.58 -10.35
CA THR A 24 0.79 -0.13 -9.42
C THR A 24 0.52 0.30 -7.98
N THR A 25 0.45 1.59 -7.69
CA THR A 25 0.14 2.12 -6.34
C THR A 25 -1.21 1.62 -5.86
N VAL A 26 -2.26 1.74 -6.67
CA VAL A 26 -3.60 1.28 -6.31
C VAL A 26 -3.59 -0.21 -5.97
N VAL A 27 -2.92 -1.03 -6.79
CA VAL A 27 -2.78 -2.47 -6.52
C VAL A 27 -2.05 -2.70 -5.20
N GLN A 28 -0.90 -2.04 -4.96
CA GLN A 28 -0.16 -2.21 -3.71
C GLN A 28 -1.02 -1.87 -2.49
N ARG A 29 -1.83 -0.82 -2.57
CA ARG A 29 -2.71 -0.39 -1.46
C ARG A 29 -3.84 -1.36 -1.19
N ILE A 30 -4.41 -1.95 -2.26
CA ILE A 30 -5.40 -3.01 -2.12
C ILE A 30 -4.78 -4.20 -1.40
N PHE A 31 -3.59 -4.64 -1.82
CA PHE A 31 -2.92 -5.75 -1.15
C PHE A 31 -2.55 -5.44 0.30
N TYR A 32 -2.05 -4.24 0.56
CA TYR A 32 -1.70 -3.76 1.89
C TYR A 32 -2.87 -3.88 2.88
N GLN A 33 -4.08 -3.52 2.45
CA GLN A 33 -5.24 -3.51 3.33
C GLN A 33 -6.04 -4.80 3.33
N VAL A 34 -6.12 -5.48 2.18
CA VAL A 34 -7.00 -6.64 1.99
C VAL A 34 -6.25 -7.96 2.22
N ASN A 35 -5.01 -8.10 1.73
CA ASN A 35 -4.27 -9.36 1.82
C ASN A 35 -3.53 -9.49 3.16
N ARG A 36 -4.31 -9.64 4.23
CA ARG A 36 -3.83 -9.81 5.60
C ARG A 36 -2.93 -11.03 5.79
N SER A 37 -3.02 -12.03 4.90
CA SER A 37 -2.16 -13.22 4.99
C SER A 37 -0.77 -13.04 4.40
N TRP A 38 -0.46 -11.91 3.74
CA TRP A 38 0.83 -11.66 3.07
C TRP A 38 1.23 -12.73 2.02
N THR A 39 0.24 -13.42 1.45
CA THR A 39 0.48 -14.53 0.51
C THR A 39 0.66 -14.04 -0.92
N GLY A 40 0.40 -12.76 -1.19
CA GLY A 40 0.29 -12.22 -2.54
C GLY A 40 -0.96 -12.72 -3.27
N ARG A 41 -1.93 -13.32 -2.56
CA ARG A 41 -3.18 -13.85 -3.13
C ARG A 41 -4.36 -13.50 -2.24
N ILE A 42 -5.20 -12.56 -2.70
CA ILE A 42 -6.44 -12.20 -2.01
C ILE A 42 -7.47 -13.33 -2.19
N ILE A 43 -7.90 -13.93 -1.07
CA ILE A 43 -8.97 -14.93 -1.07
C ILE A 43 -10.33 -14.30 -0.76
N CYS A 44 -11.43 -14.96 -1.12
CA CYS A 44 -12.79 -14.41 -0.95
C CYS A 44 -13.12 -14.00 0.49
N SER A 45 -12.58 -14.71 1.48
CA SER A 45 -12.79 -14.37 2.90
C SER A 45 -12.07 -13.09 3.31
N GLU A 46 -10.88 -12.82 2.78
CA GLU A 46 -10.15 -11.56 2.99
C GLU A 46 -10.90 -10.41 2.32
N LEU A 47 -11.35 -10.60 1.07
CA LEU A 47 -12.12 -9.60 0.34
C LEU A 47 -13.43 -9.25 1.05
N ARG A 48 -14.13 -10.24 1.61
CA ARG A 48 -15.40 -10.02 2.33
C ARG A 48 -15.22 -9.28 3.66
N LYS A 49 -14.05 -9.44 4.29
CA LYS A 49 -13.74 -8.81 5.58
C LYS A 49 -13.17 -7.40 5.43
N SER A 50 -12.81 -6.99 4.21
CA SER A 50 -12.31 -5.64 3.94
C SER A 50 -13.43 -4.69 3.51
N ASN A 51 -13.14 -3.40 3.54
CA ASN A 51 -13.99 -2.33 3.01
C ASN A 51 -13.83 -2.14 1.49
N PHE A 52 -13.12 -3.03 0.79
CA PHE A 52 -12.76 -2.84 -0.62
C PHE A 52 -13.99 -2.65 -1.52
N LEU A 53 -15.00 -3.52 -1.41
CA LEU A 53 -16.20 -3.43 -2.25
C LEU A 53 -17.03 -2.17 -1.96
N GLN A 54 -17.00 -1.69 -0.72
CA GLN A 54 -17.65 -0.43 -0.35
C GLN A 54 -16.92 0.76 -0.96
N ASN A 55 -15.58 0.76 -0.96
CA ASN A 55 -14.78 1.79 -1.61
C ASN A 55 -14.93 1.76 -3.14
N VAL A 56 -15.07 0.58 -3.75
CA VAL A 56 -15.37 0.45 -5.18
C VAL A 56 -16.73 1.04 -5.51
N ALA A 57 -17.75 0.83 -4.67
CA ALA A 57 -19.06 1.46 -4.85
C ALA A 57 -19.01 2.99 -4.68
N LEU A 58 -18.24 3.49 -3.71
CA LEU A 58 -18.04 4.93 -3.49
C LEU A 58 -17.26 5.59 -4.62
N LEU A 59 -16.39 4.85 -5.32
CA LEU A 59 -15.71 5.32 -6.53
C LEU A 59 -16.63 5.50 -7.72
N GLU A 60 -17.87 4.99 -7.68
CA GLU A 60 -18.90 5.29 -8.67
C GLU A 60 -19.65 6.61 -8.35
N GLU A 61 -19.38 7.23 -7.19
CA GLU A 61 -19.92 8.53 -6.77
C GLU A 61 -18.87 9.64 -6.98
N ASP A 62 -19.31 10.78 -7.56
CA ASP A 62 -18.52 11.82 -8.26
C ASP A 62 -17.45 12.62 -7.45
N ASP A 63 -16.87 12.13 -6.35
CA ASP A 63 -15.87 12.92 -5.59
C ASP A 63 -14.64 12.11 -5.12
N ILE A 64 -13.73 11.84 -6.05
CA ILE A 64 -12.45 11.15 -5.82
C ILE A 64 -11.46 12.01 -5.00
N ASN A 65 -11.69 13.32 -4.88
CA ASN A 65 -10.68 14.25 -4.36
C ASN A 65 -10.69 14.43 -2.83
N GLN A 66 -11.61 13.79 -2.09
CA GLN A 66 -11.69 13.92 -0.63
C GLN A 66 -11.14 12.73 0.16
N SER A 67 -10.68 11.66 -0.51
CA SER A 67 -10.10 10.49 0.17
C SER A 67 -8.56 10.58 0.19
N THR A 68 -8.02 10.99 1.34
CA THR A 68 -6.58 10.96 1.68
C THR A 68 -6.01 9.55 1.84
N ASP A 69 -6.84 8.53 1.65
CA ASP A 69 -6.38 7.16 1.55
C ASP A 69 -5.92 6.93 0.11
N TYR A 70 -6.59 6.08 -0.67
CA TYR A 70 -6.05 5.30 -1.79
C TYR A 70 -5.38 6.04 -2.96
N PHE A 71 -5.61 7.34 -3.12
CA PHE A 71 -5.28 8.07 -4.35
C PHE A 71 -4.44 9.36 -4.17
N SER A 72 -3.91 9.61 -2.96
CA SER A 72 -3.10 10.82 -2.70
C SER A 72 -1.87 10.94 -3.62
N TYR A 73 -1.78 12.09 -4.30
CA TYR A 73 -0.72 12.45 -5.25
C TYR A 73 0.56 13.00 -4.59
N GLU A 74 0.49 13.49 -3.34
CA GLU A 74 1.63 14.13 -2.66
C GLU A 74 2.79 13.17 -2.39
N HIS A 75 2.50 11.87 -2.30
CA HIS A 75 3.47 10.82 -2.06
C HIS A 75 4.37 10.49 -3.27
N PHE A 76 4.11 11.07 -4.45
CA PHE A 76 4.80 10.74 -5.71
C PHE A 76 6.23 11.30 -5.84
N TYR A 77 6.57 12.41 -5.17
CA TYR A 77 7.84 13.12 -5.42
C TYR A 77 9.03 12.66 -4.56
N VAL A 78 8.81 11.88 -3.50
CA VAL A 78 9.89 11.39 -2.60
C VAL A 78 10.60 10.14 -3.17
N ILE A 79 10.14 9.63 -4.32
CA ILE A 79 10.40 8.26 -4.81
C ILE A 79 11.71 8.13 -5.59
N TYR A 80 12.41 9.22 -5.90
CA TYR A 80 13.48 9.21 -6.90
C TYR A 80 14.89 9.23 -6.31
N GLU A 81 15.22 8.32 -5.38
CA GLU A 81 16.63 8.02 -5.05
C GLU A 81 16.79 6.72 -4.22
N GLY A 82 17.16 5.60 -4.86
CA GLY A 82 17.86 4.49 -4.20
C GLY A 82 17.17 3.10 -4.19
N ARG A 83 17.98 2.08 -4.52
CA ARG A 83 17.97 0.59 -4.34
C ARG A 83 16.69 -0.24 -4.11
N MET A 84 15.57 0.36 -3.73
CA MET A 84 14.30 -0.27 -3.38
C MET A 84 13.33 -0.18 -4.57
N SER A 85 12.51 -1.20 -4.78
CA SER A 85 11.53 -1.16 -5.86
C SER A 85 10.39 -0.18 -5.53
N TYR A 86 9.70 0.35 -6.54
CA TYR A 86 8.55 1.22 -6.35
C TYR A 86 7.47 0.58 -5.47
N ALA A 87 7.27 -0.74 -5.62
CA ALA A 87 6.32 -1.48 -4.81
C ALA A 87 6.73 -1.47 -3.33
N ASP A 88 7.97 -1.82 -3.02
CA ASP A 88 8.49 -1.84 -1.66
C ASP A 88 8.43 -0.45 -1.01
N PHE A 89 8.72 0.60 -1.78
CA PHE A 89 8.62 1.98 -1.31
C PHE A 89 7.20 2.37 -0.92
N VAL A 90 6.19 1.94 -1.68
CA VAL A 90 4.78 2.22 -1.35
C VAL A 90 4.40 1.52 -0.03
N TRP A 91 4.84 0.27 0.19
CA TRP A 91 4.59 -0.44 1.45
C TRP A 91 5.30 0.23 2.64
N PHE A 92 6.53 0.68 2.44
CA PHE A 92 7.28 1.47 3.42
C PHE A 92 6.52 2.74 3.78
N LEU A 93 6.14 3.54 2.78
CA LEU A 93 5.51 4.84 2.99
C LEU A 93 4.17 4.75 3.74
N ILE A 94 3.31 3.81 3.35
CA ILE A 94 2.00 3.59 4.01
C ILE A 94 2.20 3.11 5.45
N SER A 95 3.19 2.23 5.68
CA SER A 95 3.50 1.73 7.02
C SER A 95 4.14 2.81 7.90
N GLU A 96 4.92 3.70 7.30
CA GLU A 96 5.55 4.83 7.99
C GLU A 96 4.51 5.86 8.44
N GLU A 97 3.54 6.15 7.58
CA GLU A 97 2.44 7.11 7.80
C GLU A 97 1.50 6.69 8.95
N ASP A 98 1.11 5.41 9.02
CA ASP A 98 0.24 4.89 10.08
C ASP A 98 0.78 3.59 10.71
N LYS A 99 1.57 3.74 11.78
CA LYS A 99 2.10 2.63 12.59
C LYS A 99 1.08 1.93 13.48
N LYS A 100 -0.17 2.40 13.52
CA LYS A 100 -1.26 1.74 14.27
C LYS A 100 -2.06 0.77 13.41
N ASN A 101 -1.95 0.88 12.09
CA ASN A 101 -2.57 -0.08 11.18
C ASN A 101 -1.99 -1.48 11.45
N PRO A 102 -2.83 -2.52 11.61
CA PRO A 102 -2.32 -3.86 11.84
C PRO A 102 -1.38 -4.36 10.73
N THR A 103 -1.50 -3.89 9.47
CA THR A 103 -0.53 -4.24 8.40
C THR A 103 0.81 -3.56 8.65
N SER A 104 0.80 -2.32 9.12
CA SER A 104 2.03 -1.58 9.44
C SER A 104 2.77 -2.24 10.59
N ILE A 105 2.05 -2.67 11.64
CA ILE A 105 2.65 -3.42 12.74
C ILE A 105 3.32 -4.70 12.24
N GLU A 106 2.65 -5.46 11.37
CA GLU A 106 3.21 -6.67 10.75
C GLU A 106 4.40 -6.35 9.83
N TYR A 107 4.36 -5.23 9.11
CA TYR A 107 5.45 -4.75 8.26
C TYR A 107 6.71 -4.48 9.10
N TRP A 108 6.59 -3.65 10.14
CA TRP A 108 7.72 -3.31 11.01
C TRP A 108 8.21 -4.50 11.81
N PHE A 109 7.30 -5.37 12.28
CA PHE A 109 7.67 -6.62 12.93
C PHE A 109 8.56 -7.48 12.02
N ARG A 110 8.18 -7.67 10.74
CA ARG A 110 9.00 -8.41 9.76
C ARG A 110 10.32 -7.74 9.42
N CYS A 111 10.42 -6.41 9.54
CA CYS A 111 11.70 -5.72 9.38
C CYS A 111 12.62 -5.91 10.60
N MET A 112 12.04 -6.10 11.78
CA MET A 112 12.78 -6.26 13.04
C MET A 112 13.13 -7.72 13.35
N ASP A 113 12.32 -8.67 12.87
CA ASP A 113 12.54 -10.11 12.93
C ASP A 113 13.58 -10.50 11.86
N LEU A 114 14.85 -10.50 12.26
CA LEU A 114 16.00 -10.64 11.36
C LEU A 114 16.22 -12.08 10.92
N ASP A 115 15.84 -13.05 11.76
CA ASP A 115 15.99 -14.47 11.46
C ASP A 115 14.70 -15.12 10.90
N GLY A 116 13.57 -14.42 10.97
CA GLY A 116 12.29 -14.81 10.40
C GLY A 116 11.56 -15.87 11.21
N ASP A 117 11.88 -16.03 12.49
CA ASP A 117 11.29 -17.03 13.38
C ASP A 117 9.92 -16.62 13.97
N CYS A 118 9.44 -15.42 13.62
CA CYS A 118 8.22 -14.80 14.10
C CYS A 118 8.25 -14.40 15.59
N VAL A 119 9.43 -14.16 16.16
CA VAL A 119 9.66 -13.66 17.51
C VAL A 119 10.64 -12.48 17.45
N LEU A 120 10.57 -11.56 18.41
CA LEU A 120 11.61 -10.55 18.61
C LEU A 120 12.43 -10.92 19.83
N SER A 121 13.63 -11.41 19.60
CA SER A 121 14.60 -11.74 20.62
C SER A 121 15.28 -10.49 21.18
N MET A 122 15.84 -10.60 22.40
CA MET A 122 16.64 -9.51 22.96
C MET A 122 17.85 -9.17 22.09
N TYR A 123 18.43 -10.16 21.40
CA TYR A 123 19.54 -9.96 20.49
C TYR A 123 19.16 -9.05 19.31
N GLU A 124 18.00 -9.27 18.70
CA GLU A 124 17.54 -8.43 17.57
C GLU A 124 17.20 -7.00 18.01
N LEU A 125 16.60 -6.86 19.19
CA LEU A 125 16.30 -5.55 19.76
C LEU A 125 17.58 -4.78 20.14
N GLU A 126 18.57 -5.45 20.70
CA GLU A 126 19.89 -4.86 21.01
C GLU A 126 20.62 -4.48 19.72
N TYR A 127 20.65 -5.35 18.72
CA TYR A 127 21.27 -5.08 17.42
C TYR A 127 20.69 -3.82 16.76
N LEU A 128 19.37 -3.67 16.74
CA LEU A 128 18.68 -2.52 16.17
C LEU A 128 18.85 -1.21 16.98
N TYR A 129 19.17 -1.31 18.27
CA TYR A 129 19.39 -0.13 19.12
C TYR A 129 20.85 0.35 19.08
N GLU A 130 21.78 -0.56 18.76
CA GLU A 130 23.21 -0.25 18.65
C GLU A 130 23.61 0.33 17.28
N GLU A 131 22.80 0.17 16.24
CA GLU A 131 22.92 0.87 14.93
C GLU A 131 22.31 2.28 14.94
#